data_AF-X1M2X0-F1
#
_entry.id   AF-X1M2X0-F1
#
_cell.length_a   1.000
_cell.length_b   1.000
_cell.length_c   1.000
_cell.angle_alpha   90.00
_cell.angle_beta   90.00
_cell.angle_gamma   90.00
#
_symmetry.space_group_name_H-M   'P 1'
#
loop_
_entity.id
_entity.type
_entity.pdbx_description
1 polymer ?
#
loop_
_entity_poly.entity_id
_entity_poly.type
_entity_poly.pdbx_seq_one_letter_code
_entity_poly.pdbx_strand_id
1 'polypeptide(L)'
;MMDDTFNKWNKWIDVILAEITKLSIDRHIFWEVQDIINNNPKIQKPSSFYDFLRNVYGASAVMGVRKQVKIDKDSISLAKLLQEICDNPKILSRTRYFAHYKGSTVKKIAKLMGSTVEKYRSKEFDQFAGKIGDHVNPELIKLDLEELKSKAKMCEKYADRRIAHFDERAIS
;
A
#
# COMPACT_ATOMS: atom_id res chain seq x y z
N MET A 1 18.87 -18.00 1.90
CA MET A 1 18.87 -16.72 1.14
C MET A 1 17.52 -16.41 0.50
N MET A 2 17.03 -17.17 -0.51
CA MET A 2 15.71 -16.86 -1.12
C MET A 2 14.53 -17.03 -0.15
N ASP A 3 14.54 -18.08 0.68
CA ASP A 3 13.49 -18.28 1.69
C ASP A 3 13.54 -17.23 2.80
N ASP A 4 14.74 -16.77 3.19
CA ASP A 4 14.90 -15.70 4.18
C ASP A 4 14.31 -14.38 3.67
N THR A 5 14.58 -14.03 2.41
CA THR A 5 14.01 -12.84 1.78
C THR A 5 12.50 -12.95 1.63
N PHE A 6 11.97 -14.12 1.24
CA PHE A 6 10.52 -14.34 1.17
C PHE A 6 9.85 -14.19 2.55
N ASN A 7 10.44 -14.77 3.59
CA ASN A 7 9.94 -14.65 4.97
C ASN A 7 10.03 -13.21 5.49
N LYS A 8 11.09 -12.48 5.12
CA LYS A 8 11.22 -11.04 5.40
C LYS A 8 10.07 -10.27 4.75
N TRP A 9 9.81 -10.49 3.46
CA TRP A 9 8.73 -9.82 2.74
C TRP A 9 7.35 -10.11 3.31
N ASN A 10 7.07 -11.35 3.74
CA ASN A 10 5.81 -11.67 4.42
C ASN A 10 5.61 -10.82 5.68
N LYS A 11 6.64 -10.70 6.53
CA LYS A 11 6.59 -9.85 7.72
C LYS A 11 6.40 -8.37 7.37
N TRP A 12 7.04 -7.90 6.30
CA TRP A 12 6.88 -6.53 5.84
C TRP A 12 5.47 -6.25 5.32
N ILE A 13 4.86 -7.20 4.59
CA ILE A 13 3.49 -7.08 4.11
C ILE A 13 2.50 -6.89 5.27
N ASP A 14 2.66 -7.63 6.37
CA ASP A 14 1.80 -7.49 7.55
C ASP A 14 1.89 -6.06 8.15
N VAL A 15 3.11 -5.53 8.26
CA VAL A 15 3.35 -4.17 8.78
C VAL A 15 2.78 -3.11 7.83
N ILE A 16 3.06 -3.23 6.53
CA ILE A 16 2.60 -2.30 5.50
C ILE A 16 1.06 -2.30 5.44
N LEU A 17 0.44 -3.48 5.46
CA LEU A 17 -1.02 -3.60 5.47
C LEU A 17 -1.61 -2.92 6.70
N ALA A 18 -1.08 -3.17 7.90
CA ALA A 18 -1.57 -2.55 9.12
C ALA A 18 -1.49 -1.00 9.05
N GLU A 19 -0.38 -0.45 8.55
CA GLU A 19 -0.21 1.00 8.42
C GLU A 19 -1.18 1.60 7.38
N ILE A 20 -1.32 0.99 6.21
CA ILE A 20 -2.23 1.46 5.16
C ILE A 20 -3.69 1.36 5.60
N THR A 21 -4.07 0.25 6.22
CA THR A 21 -5.41 0.07 6.79
C THR A 21 -5.70 1.14 7.84
N LYS A 22 -4.74 1.42 8.73
CA LYS A 22 -4.89 2.50 9.70
C LYS A 22 -5.11 3.86 9.03
N LEU A 23 -4.37 4.20 7.99
CA LEU A 23 -4.59 5.44 7.24
C LEU A 23 -5.98 5.52 6.62
N SER A 24 -6.49 4.40 6.10
CA SER A 24 -7.85 4.33 5.55
C SER A 24 -8.92 4.54 6.63
N ILE A 25 -8.74 3.90 7.80
CA ILE A 25 -9.63 4.05 8.95
C ILE A 25 -9.62 5.50 9.46
N ASP A 26 -8.43 6.07 9.67
CA ASP A 26 -8.28 7.43 10.17
C ASP A 26 -8.91 8.45 9.18
N ARG A 27 -8.78 8.21 7.86
CA ARG A 27 -9.48 8.98 6.82
C ARG A 27 -10.99 8.88 6.95
N HIS A 28 -11.54 7.68 7.10
CA HIS A 28 -12.98 7.49 7.24
C HIS A 28 -13.50 8.21 8.49
N ILE A 29 -12.87 8.01 9.65
CA ILE A 29 -13.25 8.68 10.90
C ILE A 29 -13.22 10.19 10.75
N PHE A 30 -12.17 10.75 10.14
CA PHE A 30 -12.09 12.19 9.93
C PHE A 30 -13.26 12.73 9.13
N TRP A 31 -13.64 12.09 8.02
CA TRP A 31 -14.75 12.55 7.19
C TRP A 31 -16.12 12.37 7.88
N GLU A 32 -16.34 11.28 8.60
CA GLU A 32 -17.56 11.11 9.41
C GLU A 32 -17.69 12.24 10.46
N VAL A 33 -16.59 12.60 11.12
CA VAL A 33 -16.59 13.73 12.07
C VAL A 33 -16.86 15.06 11.36
N GLN A 34 -16.31 15.28 10.16
CA GLN A 34 -16.62 16.48 9.38
C GLN A 34 -18.10 16.54 8.99
N ASP A 35 -18.70 15.41 8.61
CA ASP A 35 -20.11 15.34 8.26
C ASP A 35 -21.01 15.63 9.46
N ILE A 36 -20.65 15.13 10.66
CA ILE A 36 -21.33 15.50 11.90
C ILE A 36 -21.22 17.01 12.12
N ILE A 37 -20.02 17.60 12.02
CA ILE A 37 -19.83 19.03 12.22
C ILE A 37 -20.69 19.82 11.24
N ASN A 38 -20.60 19.53 9.94
CA ASN A 38 -21.30 20.21 8.85
C ASN A 38 -22.83 20.16 9.01
N ASN A 39 -23.38 19.04 9.49
CA ASN A 39 -24.82 18.87 9.67
C ASN A 39 -25.36 19.43 10.99
N ASN A 40 -24.53 20.05 11.84
CA ASN A 40 -24.95 20.59 13.14
C ASN A 40 -24.76 22.12 13.21
N PRO A 41 -25.77 22.93 12.81
CA PRO A 41 -25.67 24.39 12.80
C PRO A 41 -25.30 25.02 14.15
N LYS A 42 -25.68 24.38 15.27
CA LYS A 42 -25.41 24.88 16.63
C LYS A 42 -23.91 24.97 16.97
N ILE A 43 -23.07 24.20 16.28
CA ILE A 43 -21.63 24.12 16.53
C ILE A 43 -20.81 24.71 15.36
N GLN A 44 -21.46 25.34 14.39
CA GLN A 44 -20.84 26.03 13.25
C GLN A 44 -20.30 27.40 13.69
N LYS A 45 -19.24 27.36 14.49
CA LYS A 45 -18.54 28.53 14.99
C LYS A 45 -17.02 28.32 14.90
N PRO A 46 -16.22 29.40 14.82
CA PRO A 46 -14.78 29.29 14.96
C PRO A 46 -14.41 28.51 16.23
N SER A 47 -13.49 27.55 16.08
CA SER A 47 -13.12 26.63 17.14
C SER A 47 -11.68 26.16 16.95
N SER A 48 -10.83 26.48 17.92
CA SER A 48 -9.44 26.02 17.96
C SER A 48 -9.33 24.50 17.95
N PHE A 49 -10.36 23.79 18.44
CA PHE A 49 -10.46 22.35 18.34
C PHE A 49 -10.61 21.87 16.89
N TYR A 50 -11.41 22.56 16.06
CA TYR A 50 -11.55 22.19 14.64
C TYR A 50 -10.25 22.43 13.87
N ASP A 51 -9.55 23.51 14.18
CA ASP A 51 -8.22 23.78 13.61
C ASP A 51 -7.21 22.70 14.02
N PHE A 52 -7.15 22.37 15.32
CA PHE A 52 -6.32 21.29 15.83
C PHE A 52 -6.62 19.96 15.15
N LEU A 53 -7.89 19.57 15.05
CA LEU A 53 -8.30 18.30 14.44
C LEU A 53 -7.88 18.22 12.97
N ARG A 54 -8.12 19.28 12.18
CA ARG A 54 -7.69 19.36 10.77
C ARG A 54 -6.18 19.25 10.64
N ASN A 55 -5.43 19.96 11.49
CA ASN A 55 -3.97 19.99 11.44
C ASN A 55 -3.37 18.63 11.81
N VAL A 56 -3.86 17.99 12.88
CA VAL A 56 -3.38 16.67 13.31
C VAL A 56 -3.71 15.59 12.29
N TYR A 57 -4.94 15.59 11.75
CA TYR A 57 -5.31 14.64 10.71
C TYR A 57 -4.46 14.84 9.44
N GLY A 58 -4.36 16.08 8.95
CA GLY A 58 -3.56 16.41 7.77
C GLY A 58 -2.10 15.99 7.94
N ALA A 59 -1.51 16.27 9.11
CA ALA A 59 -0.15 15.87 9.42
C ALA A 59 0.01 14.34 9.47
N SER A 60 -0.88 13.64 10.17
CA SER A 60 -0.84 12.17 10.29
C SER A 60 -0.99 11.48 8.93
N ALA A 61 -1.98 11.90 8.14
CA ALA A 61 -2.26 11.31 6.83
C ALA A 61 -1.07 11.48 5.87
N VAL A 62 -0.53 12.70 5.79
CA VAL A 62 0.61 13.00 4.93
C VAL A 62 1.87 12.26 5.38
N MET A 63 2.12 12.17 6.69
CA MET A 63 3.25 11.42 7.22
C MET A 63 3.14 9.92 6.95
N GLY A 64 1.93 9.35 7.04
CA GLY A 64 1.69 7.95 6.68
C GLY A 64 1.99 7.67 5.21
N VAL A 65 1.49 8.50 4.29
CA VAL A 65 1.80 8.37 2.86
C VAL A 65 3.30 8.50 2.61
N ARG A 66 3.95 9.49 3.23
CA ARG A 66 5.40 9.72 3.08
C ARG A 66 6.22 8.51 3.50
N LYS A 67 5.88 7.86 4.62
CA LYS A 67 6.57 6.63 5.06
C LYS A 67 6.50 5.52 4.02
N GLN A 68 5.34 5.36 3.37
CA GLN A 68 5.12 4.28 2.40
C GLN A 68 5.87 4.45 1.07
N VAL A 69 6.39 5.64 0.78
CA VAL A 69 7.19 5.91 -0.44
C VAL A 69 8.70 5.98 -0.22
N LYS A 70 9.17 5.82 1.02
CA LYS A 70 10.61 5.76 1.34
C LYS A 70 11.24 4.49 0.81
N ILE A 71 12.49 4.57 0.36
CA ILE A 71 13.28 3.43 -0.14
C ILE A 71 14.58 3.20 0.63
N ASP A 72 14.75 3.90 1.76
CA ASP A 72 15.96 3.84 2.56
C ASP A 72 16.23 2.42 3.07
N LYS A 73 17.49 2.08 3.31
CA LYS A 73 17.93 0.71 3.63
C LYS A 73 17.19 0.09 4.84
N ASP A 74 16.79 0.92 5.80
CA ASP A 74 16.15 0.49 7.05
C ASP A 74 14.62 0.73 7.04
N SER A 75 14.04 1.09 5.88
CA SER A 75 12.60 1.36 5.76
C SER A 75 11.79 0.08 5.50
N ILE A 76 10.71 -0.08 6.26
CA ILE A 76 9.62 -1.02 5.93
C ILE A 76 8.52 -0.20 5.26
N SER A 77 8.44 -0.26 3.94
CA SER A 77 7.51 0.54 3.14
C SER A 77 7.08 -0.23 1.89
N LEU A 78 5.93 0.15 1.33
CA LEU A 78 5.47 -0.41 0.07
C LEU A 78 6.47 -0.15 -1.08
N ALA A 79 7.01 1.05 -1.19
CA ALA A 79 8.00 1.37 -2.21
C ALA A 79 9.28 0.53 -2.09
N LYS A 80 9.77 0.29 -0.86
CA LYS A 80 10.95 -0.56 -0.63
C LYS A 80 10.66 -2.01 -0.99
N LEU A 81 9.49 -2.53 -0.62
CA LEU A 81 9.06 -3.88 -0.97
C LEU A 81 8.99 -4.06 -2.50
N LEU A 82 8.35 -3.14 -3.21
CA LEU A 82 8.27 -3.17 -4.68
C LEU A 82 9.65 -3.11 -5.34
N GLN A 83 10.55 -2.25 -4.84
CA GLN A 83 11.92 -2.18 -5.32
C GLN A 83 12.65 -3.53 -5.13
N GLU A 84 12.57 -4.14 -3.95
CA GLU A 84 13.23 -5.42 -3.72
C GLU A 84 12.66 -6.56 -4.56
N ILE A 85 11.35 -6.55 -4.83
CA ILE A 85 10.70 -7.49 -5.74
C ILE A 85 11.21 -7.28 -7.17
N CYS A 86 11.32 -6.03 -7.63
CA CYS A 86 11.89 -5.69 -8.94
C CYS A 86 13.34 -6.18 -9.07
N ASP A 87 14.14 -6.03 -8.01
CA ASP A 87 15.55 -6.45 -7.98
C ASP A 87 15.69 -7.98 -7.90
N ASN A 88 14.71 -8.68 -7.32
CA ASN A 88 14.76 -10.12 -7.05
C ASN A 88 13.47 -10.86 -7.48
N PRO A 89 13.02 -10.75 -8.74
CA PRO A 89 11.68 -11.20 -9.13
C PRO A 89 11.51 -12.72 -9.01
N LYS A 90 12.60 -13.49 -9.16
CA LYS A 90 12.62 -14.95 -9.07
C LYS A 90 12.14 -15.51 -7.73
N ILE A 91 12.13 -14.70 -6.65
CA ILE A 91 11.62 -15.11 -5.34
C ILE A 91 10.11 -15.37 -5.43
N LEU A 92 9.38 -14.52 -6.16
CA LEU A 92 7.95 -14.69 -6.47
C LEU A 92 7.78 -15.47 -7.78
N SER A 93 8.27 -16.71 -7.77
CA SER A 93 8.16 -17.60 -8.93
C SER A 93 6.82 -18.33 -9.00
N ARG A 94 6.43 -18.67 -10.23
CA ARG A 94 5.31 -19.54 -10.56
C ARG A 94 5.44 -20.88 -9.84
N THR A 95 6.63 -21.46 -9.82
CA THR A 95 6.92 -22.72 -9.10
C THR A 95 6.61 -22.61 -7.61
N ARG A 96 7.06 -21.53 -6.94
CA ARG A 96 6.77 -21.30 -5.52
C ARG A 96 5.29 -21.10 -5.28
N TYR A 97 4.64 -20.25 -6.07
CA TYR A 97 3.19 -20.01 -5.96
C TYR A 97 2.39 -21.30 -6.14
N PHE A 98 2.73 -22.10 -7.16
CA PHE A 98 2.09 -23.37 -7.47
C PHE A 98 2.28 -24.43 -6.38
N ALA A 99 3.34 -24.35 -5.60
CA ALA A 99 3.57 -25.25 -4.46
C ALA A 99 2.51 -25.09 -3.35
N HIS A 100 1.82 -23.95 -3.28
CA HIS A 100 0.70 -23.71 -2.35
C HIS A 100 -0.62 -24.35 -2.80
N TYR A 101 -0.74 -24.75 -4.07
CA TYR A 101 -1.96 -25.34 -4.65
C TYR A 101 -2.00 -26.87 -4.48
N LYS A 102 -1.87 -27.34 -3.24
CA LYS A 102 -1.92 -28.76 -2.89
C LYS A 102 -3.20 -29.10 -2.12
N GLY A 103 -3.61 -30.37 -2.19
CA GLY A 103 -4.71 -30.91 -1.40
C GLY A 103 -6.06 -31.04 -2.13
N SER A 104 -7.02 -31.66 -1.44
CA SER A 104 -8.34 -32.01 -1.98
C SER A 104 -9.28 -30.81 -2.12
N THR A 105 -9.12 -29.78 -1.28
CA THR A 105 -9.96 -28.57 -1.29
C THR A 105 -9.79 -27.75 -2.57
N VAL A 106 -8.54 -27.48 -2.98
CA VAL A 106 -8.23 -26.75 -4.23
C VAL A 106 -8.80 -27.48 -5.45
N LYS A 107 -8.70 -28.83 -5.48
CA LYS A 107 -9.30 -29.65 -6.53
C LYS A 107 -10.82 -29.50 -6.60
N LYS A 108 -11.50 -29.46 -5.46
CA LYS A 108 -12.96 -29.26 -5.38
C LYS A 108 -13.34 -27.86 -5.90
N ILE A 109 -12.65 -26.81 -5.47
CA ILE A 109 -12.91 -25.43 -5.92
C ILE A 109 -12.73 -25.30 -7.43
N ALA A 110 -11.62 -25.80 -7.97
CA ALA A 110 -11.37 -25.77 -9.41
C ALA A 110 -12.48 -26.47 -10.18
N LYS A 111 -12.91 -27.65 -9.72
CA LYS A 111 -14.02 -28.42 -10.33
C LYS A 111 -15.35 -27.66 -10.27
N LEU A 112 -15.70 -27.06 -9.14
CA LEU A 112 -16.92 -26.23 -9.00
C LEU A 112 -16.92 -25.03 -9.94
N MET A 113 -15.74 -24.47 -10.21
CA MET A 113 -15.52 -23.36 -11.14
C MET A 113 -15.44 -23.80 -12.62
N GLY A 114 -15.70 -25.07 -12.94
CA GLY A 114 -15.60 -25.60 -14.30
C GLY A 114 -14.18 -25.56 -14.88
N SER A 115 -13.16 -25.63 -14.01
CA SER A 115 -11.75 -25.47 -14.38
C SER A 115 -10.89 -26.61 -13.82
N THR A 116 -9.66 -26.74 -14.33
CA THR A 116 -8.63 -27.57 -13.71
C THR A 116 -7.85 -26.76 -12.68
N VAL A 117 -7.21 -27.43 -11.72
CA VAL A 117 -6.30 -26.77 -10.75
C VAL A 117 -5.21 -26.01 -11.50
N GLU A 118 -4.67 -26.60 -12.59
CA GLU A 118 -3.66 -25.98 -13.44
C GLU A 118 -4.14 -24.65 -14.05
N LYS A 119 -5.30 -24.68 -14.70
CA LYS A 119 -5.87 -23.50 -15.35
C LYS A 119 -6.25 -22.43 -14.32
N TYR A 120 -6.75 -22.85 -13.16
CA TYR A 120 -7.11 -21.94 -12.07
C TYR A 120 -5.87 -21.22 -11.51
N ARG A 121 -4.85 -21.97 -11.07
CA ARG A 121 -3.62 -21.40 -10.50
C ARG A 121 -2.82 -20.57 -11.50
N SER A 122 -2.78 -20.98 -12.78
CA SER A 122 -2.11 -20.18 -13.81
C SER A 122 -2.82 -18.87 -14.03
N LYS A 123 -4.15 -18.89 -14.18
CA LYS A 123 -4.94 -17.67 -14.36
C LYS A 123 -4.77 -16.69 -13.20
N GLU A 124 -4.80 -17.19 -11.96
CA GLU A 124 -4.63 -16.35 -10.78
C GLU A 124 -3.21 -15.77 -10.69
N PHE A 125 -2.18 -16.57 -10.97
CA PHE A 125 -0.81 -16.05 -11.05
C PHE A 125 -0.68 -14.98 -12.16
N ASP A 126 -1.15 -15.28 -13.37
CA ASP A 126 -1.02 -14.40 -14.53
C ASP A 126 -1.74 -13.04 -14.34
N GLN A 127 -2.80 -13.02 -13.53
CA GLN A 127 -3.53 -11.80 -13.17
C GLN A 127 -2.65 -10.80 -12.40
N PHE A 128 -1.77 -11.28 -11.52
CA PHE A 128 -0.97 -10.42 -10.63
C PHE A 128 0.51 -10.34 -11.04
N ALA A 129 1.05 -11.40 -11.62
CA ALA A 129 2.46 -11.52 -11.99
C ALA A 129 2.74 -11.16 -13.45
N GLY A 130 1.69 -11.04 -14.27
CA GLY A 130 1.79 -10.92 -15.72
C GLY A 130 1.75 -12.28 -16.44
N LYS A 131 1.43 -12.24 -17.73
CA LYS A 131 1.19 -13.45 -18.56
C LYS A 131 2.46 -14.16 -19.02
N ILE A 132 3.62 -13.51 -18.95
CA ILE A 132 4.85 -13.98 -19.58
C ILE A 132 5.89 -14.22 -18.49
N GLY A 133 6.38 -15.47 -18.40
CA GLY A 133 7.51 -15.85 -17.55
C GLY A 133 7.18 -16.75 -16.35
N ASP A 134 8.26 -17.19 -15.70
CA ASP A 134 8.24 -18.10 -14.54
C ASP A 134 8.23 -17.36 -13.19
N HIS A 135 8.16 -16.03 -13.21
CA HIS A 135 8.12 -15.17 -12.04
C HIS A 135 7.40 -13.87 -12.36
N VAL A 136 7.13 -13.06 -11.34
CA VAL A 136 6.55 -11.71 -11.52
C VAL A 136 7.35 -10.89 -12.53
N ASN A 137 6.64 -10.19 -13.42
CA ASN A 137 7.26 -9.31 -14.41
C ASN A 137 7.83 -8.06 -13.71
N PRO A 138 9.16 -7.89 -13.66
CA PRO A 138 9.79 -6.76 -12.96
C PRO A 138 9.39 -5.41 -13.56
N GLU A 139 9.08 -5.32 -14.85
CA GLU A 139 8.63 -4.06 -15.47
C GLU A 139 7.24 -3.64 -14.98
N LEU A 140 6.33 -4.58 -14.70
CA LEU A 140 5.04 -4.24 -14.08
C LEU A 140 5.25 -3.68 -12.68
N ILE A 141 6.10 -4.33 -11.87
CA ILE A 141 6.41 -3.89 -10.51
C ILE A 141 7.09 -2.52 -10.50
N LYS A 142 7.96 -2.26 -11.48
CA LYS A 142 8.59 -0.94 -11.67
C LYS A 142 7.57 0.13 -12.02
N LEU A 143 6.59 -0.17 -12.88
CA LEU A 143 5.49 0.75 -13.19
C LEU A 143 4.66 1.05 -11.94
N ASP A 144 4.31 0.04 -11.15
CA ASP A 144 3.58 0.21 -9.88
C ASP A 144 4.36 1.09 -8.88
N LEU A 145 5.69 0.89 -8.78
CA LEU A 145 6.57 1.70 -7.94
C LEU A 145 6.60 3.17 -8.37
N GLU A 146 6.70 3.43 -9.68
CA GLU A 146 6.71 4.79 -10.21
C GLU A 146 5.33 5.46 -10.09
N GLU A 147 4.24 4.71 -10.27
CA GLU A 147 2.89 5.21 -10.02
C GLU A 147 2.69 5.60 -8.54
N LEU A 148 3.13 4.75 -7.61
CA LEU A 148 3.08 5.00 -6.17
C LEU A 148 3.81 6.31 -5.81
N LYS A 149 5.05 6.46 -6.28
CA LYS A 149 5.86 7.68 -6.05
C LYS A 149 5.19 8.91 -6.67
N SER A 150 4.70 8.79 -7.90
CA SER A 150 4.05 9.88 -8.63
C SER A 150 2.81 10.39 -7.88
N LYS A 151 1.94 9.48 -7.41
CA LYS A 151 0.74 9.83 -6.63
C LYS A 151 1.09 10.45 -5.27
N ALA A 152 2.18 10.03 -4.64
CA ALA A 152 2.61 10.55 -3.34
C ALA A 152 3.32 11.91 -3.40
N LYS A 153 3.82 12.32 -4.57
CA LYS A 153 4.64 13.54 -4.75
C LYS A 153 3.99 14.81 -4.18
N MET A 154 2.67 14.94 -4.31
CA MET A 154 1.94 16.07 -3.73
C MET A 154 1.89 16.04 -2.21
N CYS A 155 1.77 14.85 -1.61
CA CYS A 155 1.82 14.68 -0.15
C CYS A 155 3.22 14.98 0.38
N GLU A 156 4.28 14.50 -0.28
CA GLU A 156 5.66 14.79 0.11
C GLU A 156 5.96 16.30 0.07
N LYS A 157 5.57 16.98 -1.02
CA LYS A 157 5.72 18.42 -1.17
C LYS A 157 4.96 19.20 -0.09
N TYR A 158 3.76 18.75 0.27
CA TYR A 158 3.00 19.34 1.37
C TYR A 158 3.70 19.12 2.72
N ALA A 159 4.20 17.90 2.97
CA ALA A 159 4.94 17.56 4.18
C ALA A 159 6.15 18.48 4.38
N ASP A 160 6.97 18.63 3.33
CA ASP A 160 8.21 19.40 3.41
C ASP A 160 7.94 20.89 3.63
N ARG A 161 6.87 21.44 3.06
CA ARG A 161 6.55 22.89 3.12
C ARG A 161 5.73 23.34 4.32
N ARG A 162 4.93 22.44 4.89
CA ARG A 162 3.91 22.80 5.89
C ARG A 162 4.05 22.06 7.21
N ILE A 163 4.73 20.91 7.22
CA ILE A 163 4.84 20.04 8.40
C ILE A 163 6.28 20.01 8.92
N ALA A 164 7.26 19.77 8.05
CA ALA A 164 8.66 19.61 8.44
C ALA A 164 9.43 20.94 8.52
N HIS A 165 9.12 21.88 7.63
CA HIS A 165 9.65 23.24 7.65
C HIS A 165 8.49 24.23 7.53
N PHE A 166 8.47 25.28 8.35
CA PHE A 166 7.68 26.48 8.04
C PHE A 166 8.44 27.24 6.94
N ASP A 167 8.24 26.84 5.69
CA ASP A 167 8.81 27.53 4.53
C ASP A 167 8.16 28.93 4.42
N GLU A 168 8.95 30.00 4.28
CA GLU A 168 8.48 31.39 4.29
C GLU A 168 7.40 31.65 3.21
N ARG A 169 7.47 30.89 2.10
CA ARG A 169 6.50 30.92 0.98
C ARG A 169 5.14 30.29 1.30
N ALA A 170 4.98 29.73 2.49
CA ALA A 170 3.71 29.19 2.97
C ALA A 170 2.80 30.29 3.57
N ILE A 171 3.34 31.50 3.76
CA ILE A 171 2.68 32.65 4.41
C ILE A 171 2.31 33.75 3.39
N SER A 172 2.80 33.67 2.14
CA SER A 172 2.47 34.61 1.05
C SER A 172 1.29 34.15 0.19
#